data_AF-A0A933WG19-F1
#
_entry.id   AF-A0A933WG19-F1
#
_cell.length_a   1.000
_cell.length_b   1.000
_cell.length_c   1.000
_cell.angle_alpha   90.00
_cell.angle_beta   90.00
_cell.angle_gamma   90.00
#
_symmetry.space_group_name_H-M   'P 1'
#
loop_
_entity.id
_entity.type
_entity.pdbx_description
1 polymer ?
#
loop_
_entity_poly.entity_id
_entity_poly.type
_entity_poly.pdbx_seq_one_letter_code
_entity_poly.pdbx_strand_id
1 'polypeptide(L)'
;MWLHTYGERFVPKGKQRGHVPRGAAECIKAVPGHADCCPETFEYNDETRTLRVGDGEFAPVAREVFEFEVSGLKAVQSWLKYRMRKGSGKKSSPLDDIRPERWTSRFTTELLELLWVLEATVAGYPEQAILLEAVAAGDCFQAGELPAVPDKRRKPPAPPDLNGNLFDEHNGG
;
A
#
# COMPACT_ATOMS: atom_id res chain seq x y z
N MET A 1 -10.73 3.49 -2.02
CA MET A 1 -9.63 4.43 -2.39
C MET A 1 -9.10 5.27 -1.23
N TRP A 2 -9.91 6.02 -0.46
CA TRP A 2 -9.42 6.89 0.64
C TRP A 2 -8.48 6.21 1.64
N LEU A 3 -8.89 5.04 2.15
CA LEU A 3 -8.14 4.27 3.13
C LEU A 3 -6.73 3.87 2.62
N HIS A 4 -6.64 3.46 1.35
CA HIS A 4 -5.37 3.09 0.70
C HIS A 4 -4.48 4.27 0.33
N THR A 5 -4.89 5.50 0.69
CA THR A 5 -4.04 6.68 0.66
C THR A 5 -3.66 7.15 2.06
N TYR A 6 -3.84 6.30 3.07
CA TYR A 6 -3.64 6.64 4.49
C TYR A 6 -4.41 7.92 4.89
N GLY A 7 -5.59 8.09 4.29
CA GLY A 7 -6.46 9.23 4.53
C GLY A 7 -6.11 10.52 3.79
N GLU A 8 -5.11 10.53 2.91
CA GLU A 8 -4.63 11.75 2.24
C GLU A 8 -5.48 12.21 1.04
N ARG A 9 -6.17 11.29 0.37
CA ARG A 9 -6.94 11.56 -0.86
C ARG A 9 -8.36 11.01 -0.75
N PHE A 10 -9.31 11.62 -1.46
CA PHE A 10 -10.72 11.17 -1.52
C PHE A 10 -11.41 11.13 -0.15
N VAL A 11 -11.09 12.07 0.74
CA VAL A 11 -11.60 12.12 2.12
C VAL A 11 -13.14 12.17 2.14
N PRO A 12 -13.82 11.16 2.71
CA PRO A 12 -15.27 11.15 2.82
C PRO A 12 -15.77 12.27 3.73
N LYS A 13 -17.02 12.68 3.53
CA LYS A 13 -17.68 13.66 4.39
C LYS A 13 -17.69 13.16 5.84
N GLY A 14 -17.26 13.99 6.79
CA GLY A 14 -17.17 13.63 8.21
C GLY A 14 -15.88 12.88 8.61
N LYS A 15 -14.92 12.69 7.71
CA LYS A 15 -13.59 12.15 8.02
C LYS A 15 -12.53 13.25 7.96
N GLN A 16 -11.45 13.05 8.72
CA GLN A 16 -10.30 13.94 8.71
C GLN A 16 -9.25 13.45 7.70
N ARG A 17 -8.57 14.42 7.08
CA ARG A 17 -7.47 14.14 6.15
C ARG A 17 -6.24 13.64 6.92
N GLY A 18 -5.53 12.68 6.34
CA GLY A 18 -4.29 12.13 6.89
C GLY A 18 -4.50 11.26 8.13
N HIS A 19 -5.73 10.80 8.38
CA HIS A 19 -6.07 9.99 9.54
C HIS A 19 -6.63 8.64 9.11
N VAL A 20 -5.91 7.57 9.45
CA VAL A 20 -6.39 6.18 9.31
C VAL A 20 -7.30 5.86 10.49
N PRO A 21 -8.55 5.40 10.26
CA PRO A 21 -9.40 4.92 11.34
C PRO A 21 -8.72 3.81 12.13
N ARG A 22 -8.79 3.90 13.47
CA ARG A 22 -8.27 2.85 14.34
C ARG A 22 -9.06 1.55 14.10
N GLY A 23 -8.33 0.46 13.96
CA GLY A 23 -8.87 -0.90 13.87
C GLY A 23 -8.71 -1.67 15.18
N ALA A 24 -8.73 -3.00 15.09
CA ALA A 24 -8.69 -3.90 16.24
C ALA A 24 -7.26 -4.16 16.74
N ALA A 25 -6.28 -4.29 15.84
CA ALA A 25 -4.90 -4.56 16.24
C ALA A 25 -4.34 -3.47 17.16
N GLU A 26 -3.69 -3.90 18.24
CA GLU A 26 -2.99 -3.03 19.19
C GLU A 26 -1.55 -3.51 19.41
N CYS A 27 -0.69 -2.60 19.87
CA CYS A 27 0.65 -2.94 20.35
C CYS A 27 0.53 -3.41 21.81
N ILE A 28 0.58 -4.73 22.02
CA ILE A 28 0.47 -5.35 23.35
C ILE A 28 1.80 -5.26 24.08
N LYS A 29 2.90 -5.43 23.35
CA LYS A 29 4.26 -5.30 23.85
C LYS A 29 5.10 -4.48 22.88
N ALA A 30 5.66 -3.38 23.38
CA ALA A 30 6.48 -2.50 22.56
C ALA A 30 7.72 -3.23 22.01
N VAL A 31 8.00 -3.01 20.73
CA VAL A 31 9.27 -3.43 20.13
C VAL A 31 10.40 -2.55 20.69
N PRO A 32 11.49 -3.11 21.22
CA PRO A 32 12.60 -2.33 21.75
C PRO A 32 13.22 -1.40 20.72
N GLY A 33 13.44 -0.13 21.10
CA GLY A 33 13.85 0.93 20.17
C GLY A 33 15.35 1.25 20.14
N HIS A 34 16.21 0.49 20.82
CA HIS A 34 17.66 0.67 20.78
C HIS A 34 18.28 0.01 19.53
N ALA A 35 19.37 0.58 19.02
CA ALA A 35 20.01 0.14 17.78
C ALA A 35 20.41 -1.35 17.80
N ASP A 36 20.86 -1.84 18.96
CA ASP A 36 21.28 -3.25 19.10
C ASP A 36 20.12 -4.26 19.05
N CYS A 37 18.87 -3.80 19.19
CA CYS A 37 17.68 -4.66 19.16
C CYS A 37 16.71 -4.30 18.04
N CYS A 38 17.22 -3.71 16.96
CA CYS A 38 16.45 -3.64 15.72
C CYS A 38 16.00 -5.07 15.32
N PRO A 39 14.69 -5.33 15.12
CA PRO A 39 14.18 -6.67 14.86
C PRO A 39 14.84 -7.34 13.64
N GLU A 40 15.20 -8.61 13.81
CA GLU A 40 15.71 -9.45 12.72
C GLU A 40 14.67 -10.42 12.16
N THR A 41 13.66 -10.77 12.97
CA THR A 41 12.63 -11.76 12.64
C THR A 41 11.25 -11.30 13.09
N PHE A 42 10.23 -11.87 12.47
CA PHE A 42 8.84 -11.76 12.89
C PHE A 42 8.19 -13.15 12.77
N GLU A 43 7.20 -13.39 13.59
CA GLU A 43 6.44 -14.64 13.64
C GLU A 43 4.96 -14.32 13.79
N TYR A 44 4.12 -15.19 13.25
CA TYR A 44 2.67 -15.10 13.43
C TYR A 44 2.16 -16.36 14.10
N ASN A 45 1.36 -16.19 15.14
CA ASN A 45 0.64 -17.26 15.81
C ASN A 45 -0.85 -17.13 15.48
N ASP A 46 -1.39 -18.11 14.75
CA ASP A 46 -2.79 -18.16 14.31
C ASP A 46 -3.76 -18.41 15.47
N GLU A 47 -3.35 -19.24 16.45
CA GLU A 47 -4.16 -19.59 17.62
C GLU A 47 -4.40 -18.36 18.51
N THR A 48 -3.35 -17.59 18.77
CA THR A 48 -3.42 -16.38 19.59
C THR A 48 -3.66 -15.10 18.78
N ARG A 49 -3.73 -15.21 17.45
CA ARG A 49 -3.83 -14.08 16.51
C ARG A 49 -2.81 -13.00 16.81
N THR A 50 -1.57 -13.40 17.07
CA THR A 50 -0.50 -12.50 17.53
C THR A 50 0.59 -12.42 16.47
N LEU A 51 0.92 -11.19 16.06
CA LEU A 51 2.10 -10.88 15.28
C LEU A 51 3.23 -10.46 16.22
N ARG A 52 4.30 -11.25 16.26
CA ARG A 52 5.52 -10.96 17.02
C ARG A 52 6.54 -10.31 16.10
N VAL A 53 7.16 -9.21 16.53
CA VAL A 53 8.19 -8.48 15.79
C VAL A 53 9.38 -8.28 16.72
N GLY A 54 10.42 -9.10 16.56
CA GLY A 54 11.47 -9.23 17.57
C GLY A 54 10.85 -9.55 18.94
N ASP A 55 11.11 -8.70 19.93
CA ASP A 55 10.55 -8.84 21.28
C ASP A 55 9.20 -8.15 21.49
N GLY A 56 8.65 -7.48 20.48
CA GLY A 56 7.33 -6.83 20.54
C GLY A 56 6.20 -7.71 20.03
N GLU A 57 4.97 -7.37 20.41
CA GLU A 57 3.77 -8.15 20.12
C GLU A 57 2.60 -7.25 19.75
N PHE A 58 1.89 -7.65 18.69
CA PHE A 58 0.72 -6.97 18.16
C PHE A 58 -0.46 -7.95 18.10
N ALA A 59 -1.58 -7.59 18.70
CA ALA A 59 -2.76 -8.44 18.73
C ALA A 59 -4.05 -7.60 18.95
N PRO A 60 -5.22 -8.10 18.54
CA PRO A 60 -5.39 -9.25 17.64
C PRO A 60 -5.05 -8.88 16.18
N VAL A 61 -4.41 -9.79 15.46
CA VAL A 61 -4.20 -9.71 14.01
C VAL A 61 -4.85 -10.94 13.38
N ALA A 62 -5.96 -10.75 12.67
CA ALA A 62 -6.65 -11.83 11.98
C ALA A 62 -5.74 -12.46 10.90
N ARG A 63 -5.93 -13.75 10.64
CA ARG A 63 -5.10 -14.49 9.68
C ARG A 63 -5.18 -13.89 8.29
N GLU A 64 -6.37 -13.49 7.87
CA GLU A 64 -6.63 -12.90 6.56
C GLU A 64 -5.94 -11.54 6.38
N VAL A 65 -5.73 -10.82 7.49
CA VAL A 65 -4.98 -9.56 7.54
C VAL A 65 -3.49 -9.83 7.42
N PHE A 66 -2.96 -10.80 8.18
CA PHE A 66 -1.55 -11.18 8.10
C PHE A 66 -1.20 -11.78 6.74
N GLU A 67 -2.02 -12.68 6.20
CA GLU A 67 -1.80 -13.37 4.93
C GLU A 67 -2.24 -12.56 3.70
N PHE A 68 -2.71 -11.32 3.88
CA PHE A 68 -3.16 -10.45 2.80
C PHE A 68 -2.11 -10.33 1.69
N GLU A 69 -2.56 -10.54 0.46
CA GLU A 69 -1.70 -10.66 -0.71
C GLU A 69 -2.24 -9.90 -1.92
N VAL A 70 -1.35 -9.23 -2.65
CA VAL A 70 -1.66 -8.66 -3.96
C VAL A 70 -0.62 -9.18 -4.96
N SER A 71 -1.06 -10.01 -5.92
CA SER A 71 -0.20 -10.52 -6.98
C SER A 71 1.09 -11.19 -6.47
N GLY A 72 1.02 -12.06 -5.45
CA GLY A 72 2.18 -12.68 -4.83
C GLY A 72 2.86 -11.87 -3.72
N LEU A 73 2.53 -10.58 -3.58
CA LEU A 73 3.11 -9.70 -2.56
C LEU A 73 2.32 -9.81 -1.25
N LYS A 74 2.90 -10.50 -0.27
CA LYS A 74 2.42 -10.54 1.11
C LYS A 74 2.68 -9.20 1.81
N ALA A 75 1.65 -8.37 1.99
CA ALA A 75 1.80 -6.94 2.30
C ALA A 75 2.48 -6.69 3.66
N VAL A 76 1.98 -7.32 4.74
CA VAL A 76 2.51 -7.15 6.11
C VAL A 76 3.96 -7.63 6.19
N GLN A 77 4.22 -8.82 5.64
CA GLN A 77 5.52 -9.47 5.64
C GLN A 77 6.53 -8.67 4.81
N SER A 78 6.14 -8.14 3.65
CA SER A 78 7.02 -7.33 2.82
C SER A 78 7.37 -6.01 3.50
N TRP A 79 6.38 -5.36 4.12
CA TRP A 79 6.59 -4.14 4.89
C TRP A 79 7.57 -4.35 6.06
N LEU A 80 7.40 -5.44 6.81
CA LEU A 80 8.28 -5.82 7.92
C LEU A 80 9.69 -6.12 7.42
N LYS A 81 9.83 -6.98 6.40
CA LYS A 81 11.15 -7.36 5.85
C LYS A 81 11.95 -6.17 5.34
N TYR A 82 11.31 -5.13 4.83
CA TYR A 82 12.00 -3.90 4.40
C TYR A 82 12.52 -3.05 5.57
N ARG A 83 11.93 -3.19 6.76
CA ARG A 83 12.25 -2.40 7.96
C ARG A 83 13.04 -3.18 9.03
N MET A 84 13.38 -4.43 8.77
CA MET A 84 14.22 -5.26 9.63
C MET A 84 15.71 -5.05 9.39
N ARG A 85 16.54 -5.33 10.41
CA ARG A 85 18.00 -5.13 10.37
C ARG A 85 18.65 -5.81 9.15
N LYS A 86 18.28 -7.06 8.87
CA LYS A 86 18.79 -7.84 7.75
C LYS A 86 18.09 -7.57 6.41
N GLY A 87 17.19 -6.58 6.33
CA GLY A 87 16.47 -6.04 5.15
C GLY A 87 16.43 -6.89 3.87
N SER A 88 15.25 -7.29 3.42
CA SER A 88 15.09 -8.09 2.20
C SER A 88 15.34 -7.31 0.91
N GLY A 89 15.88 -7.97 -0.12
CA GLY A 89 15.98 -7.43 -1.48
C GLY A 89 17.36 -7.65 -2.10
N LYS A 90 17.43 -7.57 -3.44
CA LYS A 90 18.71 -7.59 -4.16
C LYS A 90 19.36 -6.22 -4.01
N LYS A 91 20.60 -6.19 -3.52
CA LYS A 91 21.40 -4.96 -3.52
C LYS A 91 21.73 -4.60 -4.97
N SER A 92 21.11 -3.55 -5.45
CA SER A 92 21.18 -3.05 -6.82
C SER A 92 21.78 -1.65 -6.89
N SER A 93 21.78 -0.91 -5.78
CA SER A 93 22.38 0.41 -5.66
C SER A 93 22.85 0.70 -4.22
N PRO A 94 23.73 1.70 -4.01
CA PRO A 94 24.12 2.17 -2.68
C PRO A 94 22.94 2.66 -1.80
N LEU A 95 21.79 3.00 -2.41
CA LEU A 95 20.59 3.36 -1.65
C LEU A 95 20.00 2.16 -0.90
N ASP A 96 20.23 0.92 -1.35
CA ASP A 96 19.75 -0.30 -0.70
C ASP A 96 20.47 -0.62 0.63
N ASP A 97 21.60 0.07 0.88
CA ASP A 97 22.35 0.01 2.13
C ASP A 97 21.83 1.02 3.17
N ILE A 98 20.99 1.98 2.77
CA ILE A 98 20.33 2.89 3.71
C ILE A 98 19.17 2.13 4.37
N ARG A 99 19.42 1.63 5.59
CA ARG A 99 18.49 0.81 6.35
C ARG A 99 18.18 1.44 7.70
N PRO A 100 17.01 1.13 8.30
CA PRO A 100 16.73 1.59 9.65
C PRO A 100 17.72 0.98 10.65
N GLU A 101 18.41 1.85 11.40
CA GLU A 101 19.35 1.43 12.44
C GLU A 101 18.65 0.91 13.70
N ARG A 102 17.38 1.31 13.91
CA ARG A 102 16.58 0.95 15.09
C ARG A 102 15.10 0.88 14.75
N TRP A 103 14.34 0.19 15.59
CA TRP A 103 12.89 0.28 15.57
C TRP A 103 12.43 1.61 16.18
N THR A 104 11.73 2.43 15.41
CA THR A 104 11.23 3.72 15.90
C THR A 104 9.78 3.61 16.34
N SER A 105 9.32 4.49 17.23
CA SER A 105 7.89 4.60 17.56
C SER A 105 7.03 4.85 16.33
N ARG A 106 7.57 5.57 15.34
CA ARG A 106 6.94 5.78 14.04
C ARG A 106 6.69 4.47 13.30
N PHE A 107 7.59 3.49 13.34
CA PHE A 107 7.33 2.17 12.74
C PHE A 107 6.23 1.41 13.45
N THR A 108 6.12 1.53 14.78
CA THR A 108 4.96 0.97 15.50
C THR A 108 3.66 1.60 15.00
N THR A 109 3.61 2.92 14.83
CA THR A 109 2.45 3.63 14.28
C THR A 109 2.15 3.18 12.85
N GLU A 110 3.15 3.20 11.96
CA GLU A 110 2.97 2.81 10.55
C GLU A 110 2.53 1.34 10.41
N LEU A 111 3.02 0.43 11.25
CA LEU A 111 2.59 -0.96 11.27
C LEU A 111 1.12 -1.07 11.69
N LEU A 112 0.72 -0.37 12.75
CA LEU A 112 -0.68 -0.36 13.19
C LEU A 112 -1.61 0.22 12.11
N GLU A 113 -1.22 1.33 11.47
CA GLU A 113 -1.98 1.91 10.38
C GLU A 113 -2.12 0.94 9.19
N LEU A 114 -1.04 0.24 8.83
CA LEU A 114 -1.10 -0.82 7.81
C LEU A 114 -2.09 -1.92 8.20
N LEU A 115 -2.01 -2.41 9.44
CA LEU A 115 -2.92 -3.45 9.93
C LEU A 115 -4.38 -2.98 9.89
N TRP A 116 -4.68 -1.76 10.34
CA TRP A 116 -6.04 -1.21 10.34
C TRP A 116 -6.57 -0.97 8.92
N VAL A 117 -5.72 -0.54 7.99
CA VAL A 117 -6.06 -0.44 6.57
C VAL A 117 -6.46 -1.82 6.04
N LEU A 118 -5.67 -2.85 6.33
CA LEU A 118 -5.93 -4.21 5.85
C LEU A 118 -7.16 -4.84 6.52
N GLU A 119 -7.37 -4.61 7.82
CA GLU A 119 -8.59 -5.03 8.52
C GLU A 119 -9.85 -4.47 7.86
N ALA A 120 -9.89 -3.16 7.62
CA ALA A 120 -11.03 -2.53 6.97
C ALA A 120 -11.16 -2.93 5.49
N THR A 121 -10.05 -3.31 4.84
CA THR A 121 -10.07 -3.84 3.47
C THR A 121 -10.74 -5.22 3.43
N VAL A 122 -10.28 -6.14 4.29
CA VAL A 122 -10.80 -7.51 4.39
C VAL A 122 -12.27 -7.48 4.81
N ALA A 123 -12.65 -6.61 5.76
CA ALA A 123 -14.03 -6.45 6.19
C ALA A 123 -14.98 -6.02 5.05
N GLY A 124 -14.47 -5.32 4.03
CA GLY A 124 -15.26 -4.90 2.87
C GLY A 124 -15.41 -5.97 1.78
N TYR A 125 -14.69 -7.09 1.84
CA TYR A 125 -14.71 -8.10 0.78
C TYR A 125 -16.08 -8.74 0.51
N PRO A 126 -16.91 -9.07 1.52
CA PRO A 126 -18.23 -9.62 1.25
C PRO A 126 -19.11 -8.71 0.39
N GLU A 127 -19.14 -7.40 0.72
CA GLU A 127 -19.90 -6.41 -0.06
C GLU A 127 -19.32 -6.22 -1.46
N GLN A 128 -17.98 -6.20 -1.57
CA GLN A 128 -17.29 -6.09 -2.86
C GLN A 128 -17.55 -7.28 -3.77
N ALA A 129 -17.62 -8.50 -3.21
CA ALA A 129 -17.94 -9.70 -3.97
C ALA A 129 -19.38 -9.64 -4.53
N ILE A 130 -20.35 -9.22 -3.72
CA ILE A 130 -21.74 -9.02 -4.17
C ILE A 130 -21.80 -8.00 -5.30
N LEU A 131 -21.09 -6.88 -5.15
CA LEU A 131 -21.04 -5.85 -6.19
C LEU A 131 -20.38 -6.37 -7.48
N LEU A 132 -19.30 -7.13 -7.35
CA LEU A 132 -18.60 -7.71 -8.49
C LEU A 132 -19.50 -8.67 -9.27
N GLU A 133 -20.22 -9.54 -8.58
CA GLU A 133 -21.19 -10.44 -9.20
C GLU A 133 -22.31 -9.67 -9.92
N ALA A 134 -22.85 -8.62 -9.29
CA ALA A 134 -23.87 -7.77 -9.91
C ALA A 134 -23.35 -7.07 -11.18
N VAL A 135 -22.10 -6.59 -11.17
CA VAL A 135 -21.46 -5.99 -12.33
C VAL A 135 -21.20 -7.02 -13.43
N ALA A 136 -20.73 -8.22 -13.06
CA ALA A 136 -20.43 -9.30 -13.99
C ALA A 136 -21.70 -9.87 -14.66
N ALA A 137 -22.82 -9.87 -13.94
CA ALA A 137 -24.13 -10.27 -14.46
C ALA A 137 -24.86 -9.16 -15.23
N GLY A 138 -24.33 -7.92 -15.22
CA GLY A 138 -24.91 -6.80 -15.92
C GLY A 138 -24.80 -6.90 -17.45
N ASP A 139 -25.63 -6.14 -18.15
CA ASP A 139 -25.62 -6.12 -19.61
C ASP A 139 -24.25 -5.71 -20.15
N CYS A 140 -23.70 -6.55 -21.03
CA CYS A 140 -22.48 -6.24 -21.77
C CYS A 140 -22.82 -5.58 -23.10
N PHE A 141 -22.05 -4.56 -23.47
CA PHE A 141 -22.11 -3.99 -24.82
C PHE A 141 -21.69 -5.04 -25.85
N GLN A 142 -22.49 -5.18 -26.90
CA GLN A 142 -22.08 -5.87 -28.11
C GLN A 142 -21.04 -5.04 -28.87
N ALA A 143 -20.15 -5.71 -29.60
CA ALA A 143 -19.10 -5.02 -30.35
C ALA A 143 -19.63 -3.93 -31.30
N GLY A 144 -20.84 -4.12 -31.86
CA GLY A 144 -21.49 -3.15 -32.75
C GLY A 144 -22.09 -1.92 -32.05
N GLU A 145 -22.22 -1.94 -30.72
CA GLU A 145 -22.71 -0.80 -29.93
C GLU A 145 -21.58 0.17 -29.56
N LEU A 146 -20.32 -0.28 -29.68
CA LEU A 146 -19.16 0.56 -29.46
C LEU A 146 -18.96 1.51 -30.65
N PRO A 147 -18.66 2.81 -30.40
CA PRO A 147 -18.40 3.75 -31.48
C PRO A 147 -17.16 3.34 -32.27
N ALA A 148 -17.20 3.51 -33.60
CA ALA A 148 -16.05 3.28 -34.44
C ALA A 148 -14.88 4.19 -33.99
N VAL A 149 -13.69 3.60 -33.80
CA VAL A 149 -12.49 4.37 -33.49
C VAL A 149 -12.22 5.35 -34.64
N PRO A 150 -12.20 6.68 -34.39
CA PRO A 150 -11.95 7.67 -35.45
C PRO A 150 -10.58 7.48 -36.09
N ASP A 151 -10.46 7.67 -37.40
CA ASP A 151 -9.20 7.43 -38.15
C ASP A 151 -7.99 8.16 -37.57
N LYS A 152 -8.20 9.38 -37.07
CA LYS A 152 -7.16 10.17 -36.39
C LYS A 152 -6.58 9.51 -35.13
N ARG A 153 -7.36 8.67 -34.43
CA ARG A 153 -6.93 7.91 -33.25
C ARG A 153 -6.37 6.53 -33.58
N ARG A 154 -6.45 6.10 -34.84
CA ARG A 154 -5.79 4.88 -35.34
C ARG A 154 -4.35 5.12 -35.78
N LYS A 155 -3.99 6.39 -35.98
CA LYS A 155 -2.62 6.81 -36.28
C LYS A 155 -1.85 7.07 -34.98
N PRO A 156 -0.54 6.80 -34.93
CA PRO A 156 0.31 7.25 -33.83
C PRO A 156 0.15 8.77 -33.64
N PRO A 157 0.39 9.31 -32.43
CA PRO A 157 0.51 10.75 -32.23
C PRO A 157 1.51 11.32 -33.24
N ALA A 158 1.18 12.44 -33.87
CA ALA A 158 2.16 13.15 -34.68
C ALA A 158 3.36 13.48 -33.78
N PRO A 159 4.60 13.31 -34.25
CA PRO A 159 5.75 13.79 -33.50
C PRO A 159 5.56 15.28 -33.19
N PRO A 160 5.95 15.74 -31.98
CA PRO A 160 5.87 17.16 -31.67
C PRO A 160 6.60 17.97 -32.74
N ASP A 161 6.04 19.12 -33.09
CA ASP A 161 6.67 20.03 -34.04
C ASP A 161 7.98 20.56 -33.44
N LEU A 162 9.10 19.98 -33.87
CA LEU A 162 10.44 20.37 -33.44
C LEU A 162 10.91 21.68 -34.09
N ASN A 163 10.08 22.33 -34.94
CA ASN A 163 10.38 23.63 -35.53
C ASN A 163 9.81 24.81 -34.70
N GLY A 164 9.03 24.55 -33.65
CA GLY A 164 8.70 25.55 -32.65
C GLY A 164 9.77 25.56 -31.57
N ASN A 165 10.62 26.60 -31.54
CA ASN A 165 11.61 26.82 -30.49
C ASN A 165 10.94 26.75 -29.11
N LEU A 166 11.04 25.59 -28.45
CA LEU A 166 10.56 25.39 -27.07
C LEU A 166 11.44 26.11 -26.05
N PHE A 167 12.54 26.73 -26.51
CA PHE A 167 13.51 27.50 -25.74
C PHE A 167 13.97 28.73 -26.53
N ASP A 168 13.05 29.64 -26.87
CA ASP A 168 13.50 31.01 -27.18
C ASP A 168 13.78 31.75 -25.87
N GLU A 169 15.03 32.16 -25.77
CA GLU A 169 15.66 32.88 -24.68
C GLU A 169 14.92 34.19 -24.35
N HIS A 170 14.39 34.31 -23.13
CA HIS A 170 14.29 35.63 -22.50
C HIS A 170 15.64 35.96 -21.86
N ASN A 171 16.55 36.45 -22.69
CA ASN A 171 17.70 37.22 -22.25
C ASN A 171 17.58 38.61 -22.88
N GLY A 172 17.25 39.62 -22.08
CA GLY A 172 17.18 41.00 -22.53
C GLY A 172 16.52 41.93 -21.52
N GLY A 173 17.36 42.68 -20.80
CA GLY A 173 16.97 43.84 -19.98
C GLY A 173 17.74 43.96 -18.69
#